data_AF-A0A3P7W7Z9-F1
#
_entry.id   AF-A0A3P7W7Z9-F1
#
_cell.length_a   1.000
_cell.length_b   1.000
_cell.length_c   1.000
_cell.angle_alpha   90.00
_cell.angle_beta   90.00
_cell.angle_gamma   90.00
#
_symmetry.space_group_name_H-M   'P 1'
#
loop_
_entity.id
_entity.type
_entity.pdbx_description
1 polymer ?
#
loop_
_entity_poly.entity_id
_entity_poly.type
_entity_poly.pdbx_seq_one_letter_code
_entity_poly.pdbx_strand_id
1 'polypeptide(L)'
;MLIVAFIGASSNQNDVSDCLKQCIRPLAKIERSFHYLFNHYEKVCDRLENGAFCARKCPQEDQQKFHQFTTFYRVHCVDYEEGTNLVCKDRCHNSYEIQQTDSQEKQQETSCLALECSTICYFQEFIAECPEAEDALLKLNIGQIHSIALTFHPASYEKMVPVCRNVHNTDYMEKKLLGKE
;
A
#
# COMPACT_ATOMS: atom_id res chain seq x y z
N MET A 1 1.60 -13.27 18.64
CA MET A 1 1.15 -13.74 17.31
C MET A 1 -0.18 -13.08 16.98
N LEU A 2 -0.15 -11.94 16.30
CA LEU A 2 -1.37 -11.30 15.79
C LEU A 2 -1.72 -11.97 14.45
N ILE A 3 -2.80 -12.73 14.45
CA ILE A 3 -3.41 -13.24 13.23
C ILE A 3 -4.08 -12.04 12.56
N VAL A 4 -3.35 -11.37 11.67
CA VAL A 4 -3.94 -10.38 10.77
C VAL A 4 -4.75 -11.18 9.77
N ALA A 5 -6.07 -11.15 9.94
CA ALA A 5 -7.00 -11.82 9.06
C ALA A 5 -6.81 -11.26 7.64
N PHE A 6 -6.32 -12.14 6.78
CA PHE A 6 -6.51 -12.05 5.35
C PHE A 6 -8.00 -11.91 5.09
N ILE A 7 -8.40 -10.95 4.25
CA ILE A 7 -9.29 -11.13 3.09
C ILE A 7 -9.30 -9.80 2.34
N GLY A 8 -9.04 -9.90 1.03
CA GLY A 8 -8.91 -8.77 0.13
C GLY A 8 -10.17 -7.92 0.02
N ALA A 9 -9.97 -6.72 -0.53
CA ALA A 9 -11.02 -5.87 -1.07
C ALA A 9 -12.10 -6.74 -1.73
N SER A 10 -13.35 -6.49 -1.35
CA SER A 10 -14.56 -7.16 -1.82
C SER A 10 -14.69 -7.09 -3.34
N SER A 11 -14.05 -8.01 -4.05
CA SER A 11 -14.58 -8.56 -5.28
C SER A 11 -14.97 -10.00 -4.96
N ASN A 12 -16.15 -10.43 -5.43
CA ASN A 12 -16.67 -11.77 -5.25
C ASN A 12 -15.55 -12.83 -5.39
N GLN A 13 -15.14 -13.47 -4.29
CA GLN A 13 -14.18 -14.60 -4.35
C GLN A 13 -14.71 -15.77 -5.19
N ASN A 14 -16.00 -15.76 -5.54
CA ASN A 14 -16.66 -16.71 -6.43
C ASN A 14 -16.32 -16.51 -7.92
N ASP A 15 -15.70 -15.39 -8.33
CA ASP A 15 -15.38 -15.09 -9.75
C ASP A 15 -13.88 -15.22 -10.11
N VAL A 16 -13.06 -15.77 -9.21
CA VAL A 16 -11.63 -15.95 -9.43
C VAL A 16 -11.33 -17.41 -9.78
N SER A 17 -10.80 -17.65 -10.98
CA SER A 17 -10.45 -19.00 -11.43
C SER A 17 -9.36 -19.64 -10.57
N ASP A 18 -9.26 -20.96 -10.61
CA ASP A 18 -8.18 -21.67 -9.91
C ASP A 18 -6.79 -21.33 -10.46
N CYS A 19 -6.70 -20.99 -11.75
CA CYS A 19 -5.45 -20.51 -12.35
C CYS A 19 -5.02 -19.21 -11.68
N LEU A 20 -5.92 -18.22 -11.63
CA LEU A 20 -5.61 -16.92 -11.05
C LEU A 20 -5.34 -17.02 -9.54
N LYS A 21 -6.11 -17.83 -8.81
CA LYS A 21 -5.89 -18.10 -7.37
C LYS A 21 -4.47 -18.55 -7.07
N GLN A 22 -3.90 -19.44 -7.89
CA GLN A 22 -2.52 -19.90 -7.71
C GLN A 22 -1.52 -18.76 -7.88
N CYS A 23 -1.72 -17.91 -8.89
CA CYS A 23 -0.82 -16.80 -9.19
C CYS A 23 -0.88 -15.66 -8.16
N ILE A 24 -2.05 -15.38 -7.57
CA ILE A 24 -2.19 -14.30 -6.57
C ILE A 24 -1.86 -14.75 -5.14
N ARG A 25 -1.87 -16.06 -4.84
CA ARG A 25 -1.68 -16.58 -3.48
C ARG A 25 -0.40 -16.07 -2.79
N PRO A 26 0.76 -15.95 -3.46
CA PRO A 26 1.97 -15.40 -2.83
C PRO A 26 1.87 -13.90 -2.52
N LEU A 27 1.10 -13.17 -3.33
CA LEU A 27 0.87 -11.74 -3.22
C LEU A 27 -0.19 -11.39 -2.17
N ALA A 28 -1.20 -12.24 -2.01
CA ALA A 28 -2.23 -12.10 -0.99
C ALA A 28 -1.64 -12.05 0.43
N LYS A 29 -0.43 -12.61 0.63
CA LYS A 29 0.29 -12.62 1.92
C LYS A 29 1.14 -11.38 2.18
N ILE A 30 1.19 -10.45 1.23
CA ILE A 30 1.97 -9.21 1.36
C ILE A 30 1.08 -8.15 1.99
N GLU A 31 1.59 -7.47 3.01
CA GLU A 31 0.89 -6.34 3.60
C GLU A 31 0.73 -5.22 2.56
N ARG A 32 -0.50 -4.71 2.42
CA ARG A 32 -0.81 -3.60 1.52
C ARG A 32 -0.59 -2.27 2.22
N SER A 33 0.67 -1.89 2.39
CA SER A 33 1.06 -0.58 2.89
C SER A 33 2.30 -0.08 2.16
N PHE A 34 2.41 1.24 1.97
CA PHE A 34 3.63 1.84 1.42
C PHE A 34 4.84 1.51 2.29
N HIS A 35 4.67 1.54 3.62
CA HIS A 35 5.72 1.19 4.56
C HIS A 35 6.27 -0.22 4.34
N TYR A 36 5.41 -1.24 4.25
CA TYR A 36 5.86 -2.60 3.99
C TYR A 36 6.51 -2.73 2.62
N LEU A 37 5.88 -2.15 1.59
CA LEU A 37 6.37 -2.15 0.22
C LEU A 37 7.77 -1.55 0.14
N PHE A 38 8.00 -0.40 0.76
CA PHE A 38 9.29 0.28 0.68
C PHE A 38 10.40 -0.44 1.45
N ASN A 39 10.08 -1.06 2.59
CA ASN A 39 11.04 -1.84 3.36
C ASN A 39 11.35 -3.23 2.76
N HIS A 40 10.49 -3.72 1.87
CA HIS A 40 10.63 -5.04 1.25
C HIS A 40 10.56 -4.97 -0.28
N TYR A 41 11.00 -3.83 -0.85
CA TYR A 41 10.78 -3.48 -2.24
C TYR A 41 11.15 -4.60 -3.22
N GLU A 42 12.40 -5.03 -3.23
CA GLU A 42 12.91 -6.09 -4.11
C GLU A 42 12.05 -7.36 -3.99
N LYS A 43 11.81 -7.80 -2.76
CA LYS A 43 11.02 -9.00 -2.48
C LYS A 43 9.58 -8.88 -2.95
N VAL A 44 8.96 -7.70 -2.86
CA VAL A 44 7.60 -7.48 -3.33
C VAL A 44 7.57 -7.46 -4.85
N CYS A 45 8.51 -6.77 -5.49
CA CYS A 45 8.58 -6.67 -6.95
C CYS A 45 8.92 -8.01 -7.61
N ASP A 46 9.85 -8.79 -7.05
CA ASP A 46 10.14 -10.16 -7.48
C ASP A 46 8.88 -11.03 -7.44
N ARG A 47 8.07 -10.91 -6.38
CA ARG A 47 6.83 -11.67 -6.25
C ARG A 47 5.78 -11.24 -7.26
N LEU A 48 5.72 -9.94 -7.60
CA LEU A 48 4.83 -9.45 -8.64
C LEU A 48 5.23 -9.95 -10.01
N GLU A 49 6.52 -9.93 -10.33
CA GLU A 49 7.03 -10.42 -11.61
C GLU A 49 6.76 -11.91 -11.78
N ASN A 50 7.05 -12.71 -10.74
CA ASN A 50 6.72 -14.13 -10.70
C ASN A 50 5.20 -14.37 -10.84
N GLY A 51 4.38 -13.57 -10.15
CA GLY A 51 2.93 -13.62 -10.27
C GLY A 51 2.43 -13.28 -11.67
N ALA A 52 3.04 -12.28 -12.31
CA ALA A 52 2.72 -11.87 -13.68
C ALA A 52 3.11 -12.95 -14.69
N PHE A 53 4.29 -13.57 -14.52
CA PHE A 53 4.73 -14.70 -15.34
C PHE A 53 3.78 -15.91 -15.20
N CYS A 54 3.29 -16.19 -13.99
CA CYS A 54 2.25 -17.19 -13.75
C CYS A 54 0.95 -16.83 -14.48
N ALA A 55 0.45 -15.60 -14.30
CA ALA A 55 -0.84 -15.16 -14.83
C ALA A 55 -0.89 -15.14 -16.37
N ARG A 56 0.24 -14.97 -17.06
CA ARG A 56 0.33 -15.07 -18.54
C ARG A 56 -0.18 -16.40 -19.11
N LYS A 57 -0.21 -17.46 -18.29
CA LYS A 57 -0.73 -18.79 -18.67
C LYS A 57 -2.23 -18.94 -18.40
N CYS A 58 -2.85 -17.99 -17.72
CA CYS A 58 -4.28 -17.98 -17.43
C CYS A 58 -5.08 -17.33 -18.57
N PRO A 59 -6.41 -17.53 -18.63
CA PRO A 59 -7.30 -16.84 -19.56
C PRO A 59 -7.13 -15.32 -19.54
N GLN A 60 -7.45 -14.67 -20.66
CA GLN A 60 -7.28 -13.21 -20.82
C GLN A 60 -8.04 -12.40 -19.74
N GLU A 61 -9.24 -12.85 -19.37
CA GLU A 61 -10.01 -12.23 -18.29
C GLU A 61 -9.28 -12.29 -16.93
N ASP A 62 -8.63 -13.42 -16.63
CA ASP A 62 -7.84 -13.59 -15.42
C ASP A 62 -6.56 -12.75 -15.44
N GLN A 63 -5.95 -12.56 -16.61
CA GLN A 63 -4.82 -11.64 -16.76
C GLN A 63 -5.21 -10.20 -16.42
N GLN A 64 -6.38 -9.75 -16.89
CA GLN A 64 -6.91 -8.43 -16.54
C GLN A 64 -7.19 -8.31 -15.04
N LYS A 65 -7.84 -9.31 -14.45
CA LYS A 65 -8.09 -9.39 -13.00
C LYS A 65 -6.79 -9.40 -12.18
N PHE A 66 -5.76 -10.11 -12.64
CA PHE A 66 -4.43 -10.08 -12.02
C PHE A 66 -3.84 -8.68 -12.04
N HIS A 67 -3.89 -8.01 -13.20
CA HIS A 67 -3.37 -6.65 -13.34
C HIS A 67 -4.08 -5.67 -12.41
N GLN A 68 -5.41 -5.75 -12.30
CA GLN A 68 -6.19 -4.95 -11.35
C GLN A 68 -5.83 -5.25 -9.88
N PHE A 69 -5.72 -6.53 -9.52
CA PHE A 69 -5.36 -6.95 -8.16
C PHE A 69 -3.97 -6.46 -7.74
N THR A 70 -3.06 -6.35 -8.71
CA THR A 70 -1.65 -6.01 -8.49
C THR A 70 -1.31 -4.56 -8.79
N THR A 71 -2.28 -3.74 -9.25
CA THR A 71 -2.04 -2.34 -9.63
C THR A 71 -1.29 -1.56 -8.55
N PHE A 72 -1.69 -1.69 -7.28
CA PHE A 72 -1.00 -1.03 -6.16
C PHE A 72 0.50 -1.28 -6.20
N TYR A 73 0.91 -2.54 -6.07
CA TYR A 73 2.32 -2.87 -6.02
C TYR A 73 3.02 -2.57 -7.35
N ARG A 74 2.34 -2.76 -8.49
CA ARG A 74 2.94 -2.58 -9.82
C ARG A 74 3.26 -1.12 -10.14
N VAL A 75 2.43 -0.17 -9.70
CA VAL A 75 2.71 1.27 -9.90
C VAL A 75 4.01 1.68 -9.21
N HIS A 76 4.37 0.99 -8.13
CA HIS A 76 5.58 1.27 -7.37
C HIS A 76 6.76 0.38 -7.77
N CYS A 77 6.52 -0.76 -8.44
CA CYS A 77 7.55 -1.67 -8.95
C CYS A 77 7.92 -1.40 -10.43
N VAL A 78 7.88 -0.15 -10.87
CA VAL A 78 8.42 0.30 -12.16
C VAL A 78 9.67 1.12 -11.86
N ASP A 79 10.84 0.69 -12.35
CA ASP A 79 12.18 1.30 -12.15
C ASP A 79 12.24 2.34 -11.02
N TYR A 80 12.12 1.80 -9.81
CA TYR A 80 12.09 2.48 -8.51
C TYR A 80 13.46 2.99 -8.05
N GLU A 81 14.50 2.83 -8.88
CA GLU A 81 15.88 3.17 -8.53
C GLU A 81 16.25 4.65 -8.75
N GLU A 82 15.39 5.49 -9.32
CA GLU A 82 15.75 6.90 -9.56
C GLU A 82 15.01 7.90 -8.65
N GLY A 83 15.80 8.63 -7.83
CA GLY A 83 15.49 9.94 -7.23
C GLY A 83 14.48 9.96 -6.08
N THR A 84 13.20 9.94 -6.44
CA THR A 84 12.05 10.37 -5.62
C THR A 84 11.92 9.56 -4.32
N ASN A 85 12.17 8.25 -4.40
CA ASN A 85 11.95 7.36 -3.27
C ASN A 85 13.13 7.32 -2.28
N LEU A 86 14.37 7.50 -2.73
CA LEU A 86 15.51 7.65 -1.81
C LEU A 86 15.30 8.86 -0.90
N VAL A 87 14.85 9.97 -1.48
CA VAL A 87 14.51 11.19 -0.74
C VAL A 87 13.45 10.94 0.31
N CYS A 88 12.34 10.28 -0.05
CA CYS A 88 11.25 10.02 0.89
C CYS A 88 11.58 8.95 1.92
N LYS A 89 12.35 7.91 1.54
CA LYS A 89 12.87 6.92 2.49
C LYS A 89 13.77 7.59 3.51
N ASP A 90 14.72 8.41 3.09
CA ASP A 90 15.62 9.09 4.03
C ASP A 90 14.86 10.10 4.90
N ARG A 91 13.93 10.85 4.31
CA ARG A 91 13.12 11.85 5.03
C ARG A 91 12.19 11.21 6.06
N CYS A 92 11.59 10.07 5.75
CA CYS A 92 10.53 9.48 6.57
C CYS A 92 10.96 8.25 7.37
N HIS A 93 11.83 7.38 6.85
CA HIS A 93 12.28 6.21 7.60
C HIS A 93 13.21 6.59 8.75
N ASN A 94 14.20 7.45 8.49
CA ASN A 94 15.18 7.86 9.51
C ASN A 94 14.57 8.79 10.57
N SER A 95 13.47 9.47 10.25
CA SER A 95 12.76 10.36 11.20
C SER A 95 11.88 9.59 12.20
N TYR A 96 11.59 8.32 11.94
CA TYR A 96 10.65 7.50 12.72
C TYR A 96 11.26 6.14 13.05
N GLU A 97 12.46 6.14 13.66
CA GLU A 97 13.11 4.91 14.12
C GLU A 97 12.34 4.26 15.28
N ILE A 98 12.07 2.96 15.13
CA ILE A 98 11.43 2.14 16.16
C ILE A 98 12.51 1.52 17.04
N GLN A 99 12.46 1.77 18.35
CA GLN A 99 13.37 1.13 19.29
C GLN A 99 12.79 -0.19 19.79
N GLN A 100 13.64 -1.21 19.95
CA GLN A 100 13.20 -2.52 20.47
C GLN A 100 12.62 -2.43 21.89
N THR A 101 12.94 -1.37 22.64
CA THR A 101 12.43 -1.10 23.99
C THR A 101 11.10 -0.36 23.99
N ASP A 102 10.59 0.08 22.84
CA ASP A 102 9.32 0.81 22.76
C ASP A 102 8.14 -0.10 23.09
N SER A 103 7.10 0.48 23.72
CA SER A 103 5.84 -0.21 23.93
C SER A 103 5.17 -0.52 22.58
N GLN A 104 4.36 -1.58 22.53
CA GLN A 104 3.65 -1.96 21.30
C GLN A 104 2.80 -0.81 20.72
N GLU A 105 2.18 -0.01 21.59
CA GLU A 105 1.39 1.16 21.18
C GLU A 105 2.26 2.24 20.52
N LYS A 106 3.43 2.54 21.11
CA LYS A 106 4.39 3.50 20.54
C LYS A 106 4.98 3.00 19.22
N GLN A 107 5.26 1.71 19.11
CA GLN A 107 5.73 1.11 17.85
C GLN A 107 4.68 1.28 16.74
N GLN A 108 3.40 1.02 17.05
CA GLN A 108 2.30 1.23 16.10
C GLN A 108 2.17 2.70 15.70
N GLU A 109 2.23 3.62 16.66
CA GLU A 109 2.19 5.06 16.40
C GLU A 109 3.32 5.50 15.46
N THR A 110 4.56 5.12 15.75
CA THR A 110 5.74 5.41 14.92
C THR A 110 5.61 4.83 13.52
N SER A 111 5.14 3.58 13.38
CA SER A 111 4.91 2.97 12.07
C SER A 111 3.88 3.74 11.24
N CYS A 112 2.79 4.20 11.86
CA CYS A 112 1.75 4.96 11.17
C CYS A 112 2.20 6.39 10.82
N LEU A 113 3.02 7.02 11.66
CA LEU A 113 3.67 8.30 11.32
C LEU A 113 4.61 8.16 10.12
N ALA A 114 5.42 7.09 10.08
CA ALA A 114 6.27 6.79 8.94
C ALA A 114 5.46 6.54 7.67
N LEU A 115 4.32 5.85 7.78
CA LEU A 115 3.40 5.62 6.67
C LEU A 115 2.79 6.94 6.16
N GLU A 116 2.30 7.79 7.06
CA GLU A 116 1.76 9.11 6.70
C GLU A 116 2.80 9.94 5.95
N CYS A 117 4.00 10.07 6.52
CA CYS A 117 5.10 10.83 5.92
C CYS A 117 5.48 10.31 4.55
N SER A 118 5.69 9.00 4.42
CA SER A 118 6.14 8.41 3.15
C SER A 118 5.09 8.54 2.06
N THR A 119 3.80 8.42 2.39
CA THR A 119 2.69 8.61 1.44
C THR A 119 2.62 10.06 0.95
N ILE A 120 2.70 11.03 1.87
CA ILE A 120 2.67 12.45 1.53
C ILE A 120 3.89 12.85 0.70
N CYS A 121 5.08 12.43 1.16
CA CYS A 121 6.33 12.74 0.47
C CYS A 121 6.32 12.19 -0.96
N TYR A 122 5.96 10.92 -1.14
CA TYR A 122 5.93 10.32 -2.46
C TYR A 122 4.97 11.06 -3.39
N PHE A 123 3.76 11.38 -2.91
CA PHE A 123 2.79 12.13 -3.69
C PHE A 123 3.36 13.49 -4.13
N GLN A 124 3.92 14.26 -3.20
CA GLN A 124 4.46 15.59 -3.46
C GLN A 124 5.63 15.58 -4.44
N GLU A 125 6.60 14.68 -4.24
CA GLU A 125 7.77 14.60 -5.11
C GLU A 125 7.36 14.09 -6.51
N PHE A 126 6.41 13.14 -6.60
CA PHE A 126 5.91 12.65 -7.89
C PHE A 126 5.20 13.75 -8.69
N ILE A 127 4.28 14.51 -8.09
CA ILE A 127 3.54 15.56 -8.81
C ILE A 127 4.43 16.77 -9.13
N ALA A 128 5.52 16.98 -8.39
CA ALA A 128 6.52 17.98 -8.73
C ALA A 128 7.25 17.65 -10.04
N GLU A 129 7.49 16.36 -10.30
CA GLU A 129 8.10 15.85 -11.54
C GLU A 129 7.08 15.67 -12.67
N CYS A 130 5.84 15.24 -12.36
CA CYS A 130 4.77 14.96 -13.32
C CYS A 130 3.42 15.56 -12.85
N PRO A 131 3.21 16.89 -13.01
CA PRO A 131 2.01 17.58 -12.53
C PRO A 131 0.71 17.06 -13.13
N GLU A 132 0.72 16.63 -14.39
CA GLU A 132 -0.46 16.10 -15.09
C GLU A 132 -0.99 14.79 -14.47
N ALA A 133 -0.19 14.10 -13.66
CA ALA A 133 -0.58 12.88 -12.98
C ALA A 133 -1.29 13.13 -11.63
N GLU A 134 -1.35 14.38 -11.12
CA GLU A 134 -1.88 14.71 -9.79
C GLU A 134 -3.26 14.08 -9.54
N ASP A 135 -4.22 14.34 -10.43
CA ASP A 135 -5.59 13.80 -10.31
C ASP A 135 -5.64 12.28 -10.32
N ALA A 136 -4.83 11.64 -11.17
CA ALA A 136 -4.80 10.19 -11.29
C ALA A 136 -4.16 9.54 -10.06
N LEU A 137 -3.05 10.10 -9.59
CA LEU A 137 -2.31 9.64 -8.43
C LEU A 137 -3.12 9.87 -7.15
N LEU A 138 -3.84 10.99 -7.03
CA LEU A 138 -4.72 11.28 -5.90
C LEU A 138 -5.84 10.26 -5.81
N LYS A 139 -6.57 10.03 -6.92
CA LYS A 139 -7.64 9.03 -7.00
C LYS A 139 -7.14 7.63 -6.64
N LEU A 140 -5.93 7.28 -7.08
CA LEU A 140 -5.29 6.01 -6.76
C LEU A 140 -5.00 5.88 -5.25
N ASN A 141 -4.39 6.90 -4.64
CA ASN A 141 -4.08 6.91 -3.20
C ASN A 141 -5.37 6.85 -2.36
N ILE A 142 -6.35 7.70 -2.63
CA ILE A 142 -7.62 7.74 -1.88
C ILE A 142 -8.41 6.45 -2.06
N GLY A 143 -8.49 5.92 -3.28
CA GLY A 143 -9.16 4.64 -3.55
C GLY A 143 -8.53 3.47 -2.79
N GLN A 144 -7.21 3.47 -2.62
CA GLN A 144 -6.50 2.46 -1.84
C GLN A 144 -6.75 2.60 -0.34
N ILE A 145 -6.64 3.82 0.19
CA ILE A 145 -6.92 4.11 1.60
C ILE A 145 -8.33 3.66 1.96
N HIS A 146 -9.32 4.02 1.13
CA HIS A 146 -10.70 3.58 1.28
C HIS A 146 -10.82 2.05 1.25
N SER A 147 -10.18 1.40 0.28
CA SER A 147 -10.24 -0.07 0.14
C SER A 147 -9.62 -0.79 1.33
N ILE A 148 -8.53 -0.27 1.91
CA ILE A 148 -7.90 -0.83 3.11
C ILE A 148 -8.80 -0.58 4.33
N ALA A 149 -9.34 0.62 4.48
CA ALA A 149 -10.21 0.98 5.60
C ALA A 149 -11.41 0.04 5.74
N LEU A 150 -12.01 -0.36 4.61
CA LEU A 150 -13.13 -1.32 4.56
C LEU A 150 -12.77 -2.74 5.05
N THR A 151 -11.49 -3.08 5.14
CA THR A 151 -11.05 -4.40 5.63
C THR A 151 -10.97 -4.49 7.15
N PHE A 152 -10.99 -3.35 7.86
CA PHE A 152 -10.92 -3.34 9.31
C PHE A 152 -12.28 -3.63 9.93
N HIS A 153 -12.28 -4.51 10.93
CA HIS A 153 -13.44 -4.65 11.80
C HIS A 153 -13.64 -3.33 12.59
N PRO A 154 -14.88 -2.79 12.70
CA PRO A 154 -15.12 -1.48 13.33
C PRO A 154 -14.53 -1.35 14.73
N ALA A 155 -14.72 -2.39 15.57
CA ALA A 155 -14.17 -2.41 16.92
C ALA A 155 -12.63 -2.43 16.98
N SER A 156 -11.96 -2.89 15.92
CA SER A 156 -10.50 -2.83 15.80
C SER A 156 -10.05 -1.44 15.35
N TYR A 157 -10.79 -0.84 14.41
CA TYR A 157 -10.53 0.52 13.92
C TYR A 157 -10.64 1.56 15.03
N GLU A 158 -11.69 1.50 15.86
CA GLU A 158 -11.88 2.43 16.99
C GLU A 158 -10.74 2.36 18.01
N LYS A 159 -10.16 1.18 18.21
CA LYS A 159 -9.07 0.93 19.16
C LYS A 159 -7.68 1.29 18.62
N MET A 160 -7.55 1.60 17.33
CA MET A 160 -6.26 2.03 16.78
C MET A 160 -5.84 3.35 17.42
N VAL A 161 -4.53 3.58 17.54
CA VAL A 161 -4.01 4.90 17.91
C VAL A 161 -4.46 5.95 16.89
N PRO A 162 -4.69 7.22 17.29
CA PRO A 162 -5.28 8.23 16.43
C PRO A 162 -4.60 8.39 15.07
N VAL A 163 -3.27 8.44 15.04
CA VAL A 163 -2.52 8.58 13.79
C VAL A 163 -2.72 7.39 12.84
N CYS A 164 -2.88 6.17 13.38
CA CYS A 164 -3.18 5.00 12.57
C CYS A 164 -4.60 5.03 11.99
N ARG A 165 -5.55 5.70 12.65
CA ARG A 165 -6.88 5.93 12.04
C ARG A 165 -6.79 6.96 10.92
N ASN A 166 -5.99 8.01 11.12
CA ASN A 166 -5.84 9.11 10.17
C ASN A 166 -5.30 8.65 8.82
N VAL A 167 -4.26 7.80 8.80
CA VAL A 167 -3.71 7.23 7.55
C VAL A 167 -4.71 6.35 6.77
N HIS A 168 -5.80 5.96 7.43
CA HIS A 168 -6.91 5.19 6.84
C HIS A 168 -8.18 6.03 6.63
N ASN A 169 -8.14 7.33 6.92
CA ASN A 169 -9.24 8.25 6.70
C ASN A 169 -9.02 8.99 5.36
N THR A 170 -9.96 8.83 4.44
CA THR A 170 -9.87 9.40 3.08
C THR A 170 -9.82 10.92 3.10
N ASP A 171 -10.68 11.56 3.87
CA ASP A 171 -10.80 13.02 3.90
C ASP A 171 -9.55 13.66 4.51
N TYR A 172 -9.01 13.03 5.57
CA TYR A 172 -7.77 13.45 6.20
C TYR A 172 -6.59 13.34 5.23
N MET A 173 -6.43 12.18 4.59
CA MET A 173 -5.30 11.97 3.69
C MET A 173 -5.42 12.79 2.41
N GLU A 174 -6.61 12.99 1.85
CA GLU A 174 -6.82 13.86 0.70
C GLU A 174 -6.38 15.29 0.99
N LYS A 175 -6.80 15.84 2.15
CA LYS A 175 -6.36 17.14 2.62
C LYS A 175 -4.84 17.24 2.75
N LYS A 176 -4.21 16.25 3.40
CA LYS A 176 -2.76 16.19 3.57
C LYS A 176 -2.00 16.12 2.25
N LEU A 177 -2.46 15.28 1.31
CA LEU A 177 -1.84 15.13 -0.01
C LEU A 177 -1.93 16.43 -0.81
N LEU A 178 -3.07 17.11 -0.75
CA LEU A 178 -3.30 18.39 -1.42
C LEU A 178 -2.73 19.62 -0.68
N GLY A 179 -2.07 19.43 0.47
CA GLY A 179 -1.53 20.53 1.29
C GLY A 179 -2.61 21.47 1.85
N LYS A 180 -3.84 20.98 2.02
CA LYS A 180 -4.97 21.73 2.58
C LYS A 180 -5.10 21.37 4.07
N GLU A 181 -4.97 22.34 4.97
CA GLU A 181 -5.20 22.16 6.41
C GLU A 181 -6.70 22.08 6.75
#